data_AF-A0A0K3A5L6-F1
#
_entry.id   AF-A0A0K3A5L6-F1
#
_cell.length_a   1.000
_cell.length_b   1.000
_cell.length_c   1.000
_cell.angle_alpha   90.00
_cell.angle_beta   90.00
_cell.angle_gamma   90.00
#
_symmetry.space_group_name_H-M   'P 1'
#
loop_
_entity.id
_entity.type
_entity.pdbx_description
1 polymer ?
#
loop_
_entity_poly.entity_id
_entity_poly.type
_entity_poly.pdbx_seq_one_letter_code
_entity_poly.pdbx_strand_id
1 'polypeptide(L)'
;MQASGSEVGASYALIHLAQSHYYRGQLERAETICRQALVIAQRQQQLDPTLQAVGQCLLAQLQCEHGRYDEAADCLQPALGSLEQHDG
;
A
#
# COMPACT_ATOMS: atom_id res chain seq x y z
N MET A 1 -14.23 -2.65 -20.57
CA MET A 1 -14.29 -3.34 -19.26
C MET A 1 -13.03 -4.15 -18.89
N GLN A 2 -12.00 -4.28 -19.74
CA GLN A 2 -10.82 -5.13 -19.43
C GLN A 2 -9.64 -4.42 -18.73
N ALA A 3 -9.58 -3.09 -18.73
CA ALA A 3 -8.44 -2.35 -18.14
C ALA A 3 -8.43 -2.38 -16.60
N SER A 4 -9.59 -2.17 -15.98
CA SER A 4 -9.72 -2.05 -14.52
C SER A 4 -9.32 -3.34 -13.78
N GLY A 5 -9.67 -4.52 -14.31
CA GLY A 5 -9.27 -5.80 -13.71
C GLY A 5 -7.77 -6.08 -13.78
N SER A 6 -7.09 -5.56 -14.82
CA SER A 6 -5.64 -5.67 -14.96
C SER A 6 -4.90 -4.77 -13.96
N GLU A 7 -5.45 -3.61 -13.64
CA GLU A 7 -4.83 -2.64 -12.73
C GLU A 7 -4.99 -3.08 -11.26
N VAL A 8 -6.13 -3.64 -10.86
CA VAL A 8 -6.32 -4.22 -9.52
C VAL A 8 -5.35 -5.39 -9.28
N GLY A 9 -5.24 -6.31 -10.24
CA GLY A 9 -4.30 -7.43 -10.17
C GLY A 9 -2.84 -6.96 -10.13
N ALA A 10 -2.50 -5.90 -10.87
CA ALA A 10 -1.18 -5.29 -10.83
C ALA A 10 -0.87 -4.68 -9.45
N SER A 11 -1.79 -3.94 -8.84
CA SER A 11 -1.63 -3.41 -7.48
C SER A 11 -1.38 -4.54 -6.47
N TYR A 12 -2.12 -5.64 -6.56
CA TYR A 12 -1.93 -6.79 -5.70
C TYR A 12 -0.52 -7.38 -5.86
N ALA A 13 -0.10 -7.67 -7.10
CA ALA A 13 1.21 -8.21 -7.39
C ALA A 13 2.36 -7.29 -6.91
N LEU A 14 2.19 -5.97 -7.07
CA LEU A 14 3.19 -5.00 -6.62
C LEU A 14 3.28 -4.93 -5.09
N ILE A 15 2.17 -5.05 -4.35
CA ILE A 15 2.21 -5.13 -2.88
C ILE A 15 3.02 -6.36 -2.43
N HIS A 16 2.74 -7.53 -3.01
CA HIS A 16 3.49 -8.76 -2.69
C HIS A 16 4.97 -8.66 -3.05
N LEU A 17 5.28 -8.01 -4.18
CA LEU A 17 6.66 -7.76 -4.58
C LEU A 17 7.37 -6.82 -3.59
N ALA A 18 6.71 -5.75 -3.16
CA ALA A 18 7.24 -4.84 -2.14
C ALA A 18 7.49 -5.57 -0.81
N GLN A 19 6.57 -6.42 -0.36
CA GLN A 19 6.77 -7.26 0.83
C GLN A 19 7.96 -8.19 0.68
N SER A 20 8.11 -8.85 -0.47
CA SER A 20 9.29 -9.70 -0.72
C SER A 20 10.60 -8.91 -0.68
N HIS A 21 10.62 -7.66 -1.14
CA HIS A 21 11.81 -6.80 -1.06
C HIS A 21 12.08 -6.37 0.39
N TYR A 22 11.03 -6.04 1.14
CA TYR A 22 11.12 -5.72 2.58
C TYR A 22 11.80 -6.85 3.36
N TYR A 23 11.32 -8.10 3.20
CA TYR A 23 11.92 -9.25 3.89
C TYR A 23 13.37 -9.56 3.47
N ARG A 24 13.83 -9.03 2.34
CA ARG A 24 15.22 -9.13 1.86
C ARG A 24 16.08 -7.96 2.32
N GLY A 25 15.56 -7.04 3.14
CA GLY A 25 16.23 -5.82 3.59
C GLY A 25 16.40 -4.77 2.48
N GLN A 26 15.71 -4.90 1.36
CA GLN A 26 15.80 -3.97 0.22
C GLN A 26 14.76 -2.86 0.37
N LEU A 27 14.91 -2.07 1.42
CA LEU A 27 13.88 -1.16 1.93
C LEU A 27 13.51 -0.06 0.93
N GLU A 28 14.48 0.53 0.24
CA GLU A 28 14.23 1.61 -0.74
C GLU A 28 13.46 1.10 -1.96
N ARG A 29 13.78 -0.13 -2.40
CA ARG A 29 13.05 -0.79 -3.49
C ARG A 29 11.63 -1.13 -3.07
N ALA A 30 11.47 -1.68 -1.87
CA ALA A 30 10.16 -2.00 -1.31
C ALA A 30 9.27 -0.74 -1.22
N GLU A 31 9.80 0.39 -0.74
CA GLU A 31 9.07 1.66 -0.64
C GLU A 31 8.65 2.19 -2.02
N THR A 32 9.56 2.17 -2.99
CA THR A 32 9.26 2.61 -4.36
C THR A 32 8.12 1.79 -4.97
N ILE A 33 8.20 0.47 -4.86
CA ILE A 33 7.19 -0.45 -5.41
C ILE A 33 5.86 -0.32 -4.66
N CYS A 34 5.89 -0.18 -3.34
CA CYS A 34 4.70 0.00 -2.52
C CYS A 34 3.95 1.30 -2.88
N ARG A 35 4.68 2.41 -3.07
CA ARG A 35 4.10 3.68 -3.55
C ARG A 35 3.46 3.54 -4.93
N GLN A 36 4.10 2.81 -5.86
CA GLN A 36 3.51 2.55 -7.17
C GLN A 36 2.20 1.77 -7.06
N ALA A 37 2.16 0.74 -6.21
CA ALA A 37 0.95 -0.04 -5.98
C ALA A 37 -0.20 0.83 -5.44
N LEU A 38 0.10 1.74 -4.50
CA LEU A 38 -0.84 2.69 -3.93
C LEU A 38 -1.35 3.72 -4.95
N VAL A 39 -0.50 4.21 -5.85
CA VAL A 39 -0.92 5.13 -6.92
C VAL A 39 -1.88 4.45 -7.89
N ILE A 40 -1.62 3.19 -8.25
CA ILE A 40 -2.54 2.42 -9.11
C ILE A 40 -3.84 2.14 -8.38
N ALA A 41 -3.75 1.77 -7.10
CA ALA A 41 -4.87 1.53 -6.21
C ALA A 41 -5.81 2.75 -6.12
N GLN A 42 -5.26 3.95 -5.89
CA GLN A 42 -6.04 5.19 -5.77
C GLN A 42 -6.77 5.60 -7.07
N ARG A 43 -6.28 5.17 -8.24
CA ARG A 43 -6.95 5.46 -9.53
C ARG A 43 -8.19 4.60 -9.76
N GLN A 44 -8.34 3.51 -9.03
CA GLN A 44 -9.46 2.60 -9.17
C GLN A 44 -10.54 2.91 -8.13
N GLN A 45 -11.65 3.51 -8.56
CA GLN A 45 -12.80 3.77 -7.68
C GLN A 45 -13.46 2.49 -7.12
N GLN A 46 -13.15 1.32 -7.70
CA GLN A 46 -13.67 0.02 -7.26
C GLN A 46 -12.62 -0.84 -6.55
N LEU A 47 -11.47 -0.27 -6.17
CA LEU A 47 -10.48 -1.06 -5.46
C LEU A 47 -10.99 -1.40 -4.07
N ASP A 48 -10.71 -2.64 -3.66
CA ASP A 48 -10.97 -3.12 -2.32
C ASP A 48 -10.23 -2.23 -1.28
N PRO A 49 -10.96 -1.59 -0.34
CA PRO A 49 -10.37 -0.75 0.69
C PRO A 49 -9.31 -1.47 1.53
N THR A 50 -9.45 -2.78 1.68
CA THR A 50 -8.46 -3.62 2.37
C THR A 50 -7.13 -3.61 1.65
N LEU A 51 -7.14 -3.65 0.31
CA LEU A 51 -5.89 -3.64 -0.47
C LEU A 51 -5.15 -2.31 -0.31
N GLN A 52 -5.89 -1.19 -0.30
CA GLN A 52 -5.33 0.13 -0.05
C GLN A 52 -4.75 0.21 1.37
N ALA A 53 -5.47 -0.27 2.37
CA ALA A 53 -5.01 -0.30 3.75
C ALA A 53 -3.74 -1.15 3.94
N VAL A 54 -3.68 -2.33 3.29
CA VAL A 54 -2.47 -3.19 3.32
C VAL A 54 -1.26 -2.46 2.75
N GLY A 55 -1.42 -1.78 1.61
CA GLY A 55 -0.32 -1.00 1.02
C GLY A 55 0.12 0.16 1.91
N GLN A 56 -0.81 0.84 2.59
CA GLN A 56 -0.50 1.93 3.52
C GLN A 56 0.24 1.41 4.77
N CYS A 57 -0.20 0.28 5.34
CA CYS A 57 0.49 -0.36 6.46
C CYS A 57 1.93 -0.76 6.10
N LEU A 58 2.14 -1.33 4.90
CA LEU A 58 3.48 -1.69 4.44
C LEU A 58 4.37 -0.45 4.27
N LEU A 59 3.82 0.65 3.73
CA LEU A 59 4.56 1.91 3.59
C LEU A 59 4.94 2.49 4.96
N ALA A 60 4.03 2.46 5.93
CA ALA A 60 4.31 2.89 7.29
C ALA A 60 5.42 2.05 7.95
N GLN A 61 5.37 0.73 7.79
CA GLN A 61 6.42 -0.16 8.28
C GLN A 61 7.79 0.16 7.65
N LEU A 62 7.82 0.40 6.35
CA LEU A 62 9.03 0.83 5.65
C LEU A 62 9.54 2.18 6.15
N GLN A 63 8.68 3.13 6.45
CA GLN A 63 9.07 4.42 7.03
C GLN A 63 9.65 4.26 8.43
N CYS A 64 9.07 3.38 9.26
CA CYS A 64 9.63 3.02 10.57
C CYS A 64 11.05 2.45 10.46
N GLU A 65 11.33 1.54 9.51
CA GLU A 65 12.68 1.00 9.31
C GLU A 65 13.70 2.10 8.93
N HIS A 66 13.25 3.18 8.27
CA HIS A 66 14.08 4.34 7.95
C HIS A 66 14.15 5.37 9.10
N GLY A 67 13.52 5.11 10.25
CA GLY A 67 13.45 6.04 11.38
C GLY A 67 12.51 7.23 11.17
N ARG A 68 11.65 7.19 10.14
CA ARG A 68 10.70 8.25 9.78
C ARG A 68 9.34 7.98 10.43
N TYR A 69 9.30 8.03 11.75
CA TYR A 69 8.12 7.65 12.53
C TYR A 69 6.91 8.58 12.34
N ASP A 70 7.15 9.88 12.19
CA ASP A 70 6.08 10.85 11.93
C ASP A 70 5.38 10.55 10.59
N GLU A 71 6.16 10.29 9.53
CA GLU A 71 5.58 9.94 8.23
C GLU A 71 4.80 8.61 8.28
N ALA A 72 5.27 7.65 9.08
CA ALA A 72 4.59 6.37 9.27
C ALA A 72 3.21 6.56 9.95
N ALA A 73 3.14 7.44 10.96
CA ALA A 73 1.89 7.77 11.64
C ALA A 73 0.89 8.44 10.69
N ASP A 74 1.36 9.41 9.89
CA ASP A 74 0.56 10.08 8.86
C ASP A 74 0.02 9.11 7.81
N CYS A 75 0.74 8.02 7.53
CA CYS A 75 0.32 7.01 6.56
C CYS A 75 -0.77 6.07 7.11
N LEU A 76 -0.72 5.74 8.41
CA LEU A 76 -1.66 4.81 9.06
C LEU A 76 -3.02 5.43 9.34
N GLN A 77 -3.07 6.73 9.65
CA GLN A 77 -4.30 7.44 10.00
C GLN A 77 -5.39 7.37 8.92
N PRO A 78 -5.11 7.61 7.62
CA PRO A 78 -6.11 7.45 6.55
C PRO A 78 -6.46 5.98 6.25
N ALA A 79 -5.56 5.03 6.53
CA ALA A 79 -5.81 3.60 6.34
C ALA A 79 -6.86 3.09 7.33
N LEU A 80 -6.71 3.47 8.61
CA LEU A 80 -7.66 3.13 9.67
C LEU A 80 -9.04 3.71 9.38
N GLY A 81 -9.13 5.00 9.02
CA GLY A 81 -10.40 5.63 8.69
C GLY A 81 -11.11 4.99 7.48
N SER A 82 -10.37 4.46 6.51
CA SER A 82 -10.96 3.77 5.36
C SER A 82 -11.53 2.39 5.73
N LEU A 83 -10.87 1.66 6.64
CA LEU A 83 -11.36 0.37 7.14
C LEU A 83 -12.59 0.56 8.03
N GLU A 84 -12.53 1.52 8.97
CA GLU A 84 -13.62 1.80 9.91
C GLU A 84 -14.91 2.26 9.20
N GLN A 85 -14.81 3.00 8.10
CA GLN A 85 -15.98 3.41 7.31
C GLN A 85 -16.58 2.30 6.46
N HIS A 86 -15.84 1.22 6.20
CA HIS A 86 -16.30 0.12 5.34
C HIS A 86 -16.84 -1.08 6.14
N ASP A 87 -16.45 -1.21 7.41
CA ASP A 87 -16.97 -2.20 8.36
C ASP A 87 -18.24 -1.74 9.13
N GLY A 88 -18.73 -0.53 8.85
CA GLY A 88 -19.90 0.10 9.50
C GLY A 88 -21.24 -0.08 8.79
#